data_AF-A0AA40VUC5-F1
#
_entry.id   AF-A0AA40VUC5-F1
#
_cell.length_a   1.000
_cell.length_b   1.000
_cell.length_c   1.000
_cell.angle_alpha   90.00
_cell.angle_beta   90.00
_cell.angle_gamma   90.00
#
_symmetry.space_group_name_H-M   'P 1'
#
loop_
_entity.id
_entity.type
_entity.pdbx_description
1 polymer ?
#
loop_
_entity_poly.entity_id
_entity_poly.type
_entity_poly.pdbx_seq_one_letter_code
_entity_poly.pdbx_strand_id
1 'polypeptide(L)'
;MKQPCFDCPFQNSVKYALCQAKAHDILHRITHDKAFHCHKTVNYSQSHEGQVTSESRLCFGAVLFLENTVRGGCRSNVMFRFALMRKEFKLDDLRQDENVYQSFEEFIEGVSY
;
A
#
# COMPACT_ATOMS: atom_id res chain seq x y z
N MET A 1 9.44 -7.57 -4.54
CA MET A 1 8.27 -7.21 -5.37
C MET A 1 8.45 -5.76 -5.74
N LYS A 2 8.47 -5.40 -7.03
CA LYS A 2 8.69 -4.02 -7.52
C LYS A 2 7.46 -3.46 -8.25
N GLN A 3 6.30 -4.05 -7.98
CA GLN A 3 5.01 -3.71 -8.54
C GLN A 3 3.94 -4.15 -7.53
N PRO A 4 2.75 -3.56 -7.50
CA PRO A 4 1.62 -4.07 -6.77
C PRO A 4 1.32 -5.52 -7.21
N CYS A 5 0.83 -6.33 -6.28
CA CYS A 5 0.42 -7.70 -6.59
C CYS A 5 -0.89 -7.73 -7.40
N PHE A 6 -1.18 -8.85 -8.06
CA PHE A 6 -2.28 -8.94 -9.04
C PHE A 6 -3.69 -8.64 -8.49
N ASP A 7 -3.90 -8.76 -7.19
CA ASP A 7 -5.15 -8.53 -6.45
C ASP A 7 -4.96 -7.42 -5.42
N CYS A 8 -4.06 -6.48 -5.68
CA CYS A 8 -3.72 -5.43 -4.74
C CYS A 8 -4.94 -4.51 -4.53
N PRO A 9 -5.31 -4.21 -3.28
CA PRO A 9 -6.40 -3.27 -2.98
C PRO A 9 -6.15 -1.85 -3.52
N PHE A 10 -4.90 -1.50 -3.83
CA PHE A 10 -4.55 -0.20 -4.40
C PHE A 10 -4.68 -0.14 -5.92
N GLN A 11 -4.89 -1.28 -6.61
CA GLN A 11 -5.10 -1.29 -8.05
C GLN A 11 -6.56 -0.98 -8.37
N ASN A 12 -6.80 0.04 -9.19
CA ASN A 12 -8.14 0.45 -9.59
C ASN A 12 -8.81 -0.52 -10.58
N SER A 13 -8.03 -1.42 -11.19
CA SER A 13 -8.55 -2.53 -12.02
C SER A 13 -9.03 -3.73 -11.20
N VAL A 14 -8.77 -3.76 -9.89
CA VAL A 14 -9.15 -4.86 -9.00
C VAL A 14 -10.37 -4.43 -8.20
N LYS A 15 -11.49 -5.17 -8.35
CA LYS A 15 -12.63 -5.01 -7.46
C LYS A 15 -12.29 -5.62 -6.11
N TYR A 16 -11.95 -4.76 -5.15
CA TYR A 16 -11.65 -5.15 -3.79
C TYR A 16 -12.70 -4.58 -2.85
N ALA A 17 -13.29 -5.42 -2.00
CA ALA A 17 -14.37 -5.02 -1.11
C ALA A 17 -13.82 -4.78 0.31
N LEU A 18 -13.83 -3.52 0.74
CA LEU A 18 -13.54 -3.08 2.11
C LEU A 18 -14.77 -2.38 2.67
N CYS A 19 -15.02 -2.50 3.97
CA CYS A 19 -15.91 -1.55 4.61
C CYS A 19 -15.23 -0.17 4.65
N GLN A 20 -16.03 0.90 4.59
CA GLN A 20 -15.53 2.28 4.58
C GLN A 20 -14.60 2.57 5.77
N ALA A 21 -14.91 2.05 6.96
CA ALA A 21 -14.07 2.18 8.14
C ALA A 21 -12.66 1.59 7.94
N LYS A 22 -12.55 0.44 7.24
CA LYS A 22 -11.26 -0.19 6.95
C LYS A 22 -10.47 0.55 5.88
N ALA A 23 -11.16 1.09 4.86
CA ALA A 23 -10.52 1.95 3.87
C ALA A 23 -9.88 3.18 4.53
N HIS A 24 -10.60 3.85 5.44
CA HIS A 24 -10.07 4.98 6.21
C HIS A 24 -8.91 4.58 7.15
N ASP A 25 -9.02 3.44 7.86
CA ASP A 25 -7.91 2.92 8.70
C ASP A 25 -6.63 2.72 7.88
N ILE A 26 -6.75 2.15 6.67
CA ILE A 26 -5.61 1.95 5.76
C ILE A 26 -4.97 3.28 5.38
N LEU A 27 -5.77 4.26 4.94
CA LEU A 27 -5.27 5.58 4.58
C LEU A 27 -4.58 6.29 5.75
N HIS A 28 -5.19 6.23 6.93
CA HIS A 28 -4.62 6.80 8.15
C HIS A 28 -3.27 6.15 8.48
N ARG A 29 -3.16 4.81 8.41
CA ARG A 29 -1.90 4.11 8.69
C ARG A 29 -0.79 4.47 7.72
N ILE A 30 -1.09 4.53 6.42
CA ILE A 30 -0.09 4.82 5.38
C ILE A 30 0.41 6.27 5.46
N THR A 31 -0.44 7.20 5.89
CA THR A 31 -0.09 8.63 6.05
C THR A 31 0.62 8.96 7.37
N HIS A 32 0.54 8.09 8.38
CA HIS A 32 1.09 8.32 9.74
C HIS A 32 2.23 7.36 10.10
N ASP A 33 3.20 7.20 9.19
CA ASP A 33 4.46 6.49 9.43
C ASP A 33 4.33 5.02 9.87
N LYS A 34 3.17 4.37 9.65
CA LYS A 34 3.03 2.94 9.92
C LYS A 34 3.56 2.13 8.76
N ALA A 35 4.24 1.03 9.08
CA ALA A 35 4.59 0.02 8.10
C ALA A 35 3.30 -0.58 7.53
N PHE A 36 3.22 -0.62 6.20
CA PHE A 36 2.12 -1.24 5.49
C PHE A 36 2.65 -2.42 4.66
N HIS A 37 2.26 -3.63 5.07
CA HIS A 37 2.76 -4.86 4.46
C HIS A 37 1.81 -5.35 3.37
N CYS A 38 2.34 -6.03 2.37
CA CYS A 38 1.55 -6.65 1.32
C CYS A 38 0.66 -7.73 1.92
N HIS A 39 -0.64 -7.70 1.64
CA HIS A 39 -1.63 -8.65 2.16
C HIS A 39 -1.33 -10.11 1.79
N LYS A 40 -0.59 -10.36 0.69
CA LYS A 40 -0.13 -11.71 0.34
C LYS A 40 1.03 -12.24 1.16
N THR A 41 1.69 -11.36 1.91
CA THR A 41 2.91 -11.70 2.66
C THR A 41 2.69 -11.59 4.18
N VAL A 42 1.51 -11.15 4.59
CA VAL A 42 1.06 -11.19 5.98
C VAL A 42 0.42 -12.56 6.22
N ASN A 43 0.70 -13.17 7.36
CA ASN A 43 0.14 -14.48 7.70
C ASN A 43 -1.23 -14.31 8.38
N TYR A 44 -2.30 -14.79 7.75
CA TYR A 44 -3.67 -14.74 8.29
C TYR A 44 -4.16 -16.07 8.87
N SER A 45 -3.28 -17.07 9.07
CA SER A 45 -3.71 -18.40 9.53
C SER A 45 -4.29 -18.44 10.94
N GLN A 46 -3.99 -17.43 11.77
CA GLN A 46 -4.42 -17.36 13.17
C GLN A 46 -5.38 -16.21 13.48
N SER A 47 -5.50 -15.20 12.60
CA SER A 47 -6.40 -14.06 12.82
C SER A 47 -6.71 -13.29 11.53
N HIS A 48 -7.83 -12.57 11.52
CA HIS A 48 -8.21 -11.66 10.43
C HIS A 48 -7.35 -10.38 10.38
N GLU A 49 -6.72 -9.99 11.47
CA GLU A 49 -5.79 -8.86 11.49
C GLU A 49 -4.46 -9.19 10.83
N GLY A 50 -4.11 -10.48 10.78
CA GLY A 50 -2.88 -10.98 10.23
C GLY A 50 -1.67 -10.73 11.13
N GLN A 51 -0.66 -11.57 10.99
CA GLN A 51 0.60 -11.50 11.69
C GLN A 51 1.72 -11.15 10.72
N VAL A 52 2.45 -10.08 11.04
CA VAL A 52 3.68 -9.71 10.33
C VAL A 52 4.79 -10.68 10.76
N THR A 53 5.43 -11.32 9.78
CA THR A 53 6.53 -12.27 9.99
C THR A 53 7.80 -11.77 9.31
N SER A 54 8.89 -12.53 9.40
CA SER A 54 10.12 -12.26 8.63
C SER A 54 9.93 -12.36 7.11
N GLU A 55 8.86 -13.00 6.64
CA GLU A 55 8.53 -13.13 5.22
C GLU A 55 7.68 -11.96 4.71
N SER A 56 7.08 -11.19 5.62
CA SER A 56 6.25 -10.04 5.27
C SER A 56 7.07 -8.97 4.57
N ARG A 57 6.53 -8.47 3.46
CA ARG A 57 7.17 -7.43 2.63
C ARG A 57 6.32 -6.17 2.65
N LEU A 58 6.96 -5.02 2.45
CA LEU A 58 6.24 -3.76 2.27
C LEU A 58 5.33 -3.82 1.03
N CYS A 59 4.18 -3.17 1.13
CA CYS A 59 3.21 -3.12 0.04
C CYS A 59 3.64 -2.08 -1.01
N PHE A 60 4.06 -2.55 -2.18
CA PHE A 60 4.45 -1.66 -3.28
C PHE A 60 3.27 -0.84 -3.84
N GLY A 61 2.05 -1.39 -3.80
CA GLY A 61 0.84 -0.66 -4.15
C GLY A 61 0.59 0.54 -3.23
N ALA A 62 0.81 0.38 -1.92
CA ALA A 62 0.70 1.48 -0.96
C ALA A 62 1.78 2.55 -1.17
N VAL A 63 3.01 2.13 -1.50
CA VAL A 63 4.12 3.05 -1.81
C VAL A 63 3.79 3.90 -3.03
N LEU A 64 3.37 3.27 -4.12
CA LEU A 64 3.04 3.95 -5.37
C LEU A 64 1.81 4.86 -5.22
N PHE A 65 0.76 4.36 -4.58
CA PHE A 65 -0.42 5.14 -4.23
C PHE A 65 -0.05 6.41 -3.45
N LEU A 66 0.78 6.28 -2.42
CA LEU A 66 1.18 7.43 -1.61
C LEU A 66 2.03 8.43 -2.41
N GLU A 67 2.92 7.95 -3.29
CA GLU A 67 3.73 8.82 -4.16
C GLU A 67 2.87 9.58 -5.20
N ASN A 68 1.78 8.98 -5.68
CA ASN A 68 0.86 9.62 -6.64
C ASN A 68 -0.08 10.62 -5.96
N THR A 69 -0.55 10.30 -4.75
CA THR A 69 -1.55 11.09 -4.01
C THR A 69 -0.96 12.28 -3.26
N VAL A 70 0.29 12.17 -2.82
CA VAL A 70 1.00 13.21 -2.07
C VAL A 70 2.34 13.47 -2.74
N ARG A 71 2.67 14.74 -3.01
CA ARG A 71 3.95 15.10 -3.63
C ARG A 71 5.12 14.60 -2.76
N GLY A 72 5.86 13.62 -3.27
CA GLY A 72 6.93 12.95 -2.53
C GLY A 72 6.43 12.08 -1.38
N GLY A 73 5.22 11.56 -1.48
CA GLY A 73 4.54 10.79 -0.43
C GLY A 73 5.29 9.52 -0.04
N CYS A 74 6.00 8.86 -0.96
CA CYS A 74 6.89 7.76 -0.58
C CYS A 74 7.93 8.20 0.47
N ARG A 75 8.40 9.45 0.40
CA ARG A 75 9.35 10.01 1.37
C ARG A 75 8.67 10.58 2.61
N SER A 76 7.36 10.85 2.59
CA SER A 76 6.66 11.32 3.78
C SER A 76 6.53 10.21 4.83
N ASN A 77 6.35 8.95 4.41
CA ASN A 77 6.30 7.80 5.32
C ASN A 77 7.70 7.29 5.71
N VAL A 78 8.02 7.33 7.00
CA VAL A 78 9.27 6.84 7.64
C VAL A 78 9.65 5.43 7.19
N MET A 79 8.70 4.51 7.14
CA MET A 79 8.99 3.10 6.85
C MET A 79 9.38 2.91 5.38
N PHE A 80 8.77 3.68 4.49
CA PHE A 80 9.15 3.70 3.08
C PHE A 80 10.50 4.37 2.87
N ARG A 81 10.83 5.42 3.63
CA ARG A 81 12.20 5.99 3.63
C ARG A 81 13.24 4.97 4.05
N PHE A 82 13.00 4.21 5.11
CA PHE A 82 13.94 3.17 5.54
C PHE A 82 14.15 2.10 4.47
N ALA A 83 13.09 1.72 3.77
CA ALA A 83 13.19 0.77 2.67
C ALA A 83 13.99 1.32 1.47
N LEU A 84 13.83 2.61 1.13
CA LEU A 84 14.68 3.30 0.17
C LEU A 84 16.16 3.30 0.61
N MET A 85 16.43 3.64 1.88
CA MET A 85 17.78 3.66 2.44
C MET A 85 18.45 2.28 2.42
N ARG A 86 17.68 1.23 2.72
CA ARG A 86 18.12 -0.18 2.66
C ARG A 86 18.20 -0.72 1.22
N LYS A 87 17.86 0.09 0.22
CA LYS A 87 17.81 -0.28 -1.20
C LYS A 87 16.87 -1.47 -1.48
N GLU A 88 15.80 -1.61 -0.68
CA GLU A 88 14.76 -2.62 -0.92
C GLU A 88 13.97 -2.31 -2.20
N PHE A 89 13.89 -1.03 -2.55
CA PHE A 89 13.48 -0.52 -3.86
C PHE A 89 14.16 0.82 -4.15
N LYS A 90 14.08 1.28 -5.39
CA LYS A 90 14.46 2.63 -5.83
C LYS A 90 13.23 3.40 -6.28
N LEU A 91 13.31 4.72 -6.30
CA LEU A 91 12.22 5.54 -6.83
C LEU A 91 12.00 5.33 -8.31
N ASP A 92 13.07 5.06 -9.07
CA ASP A 92 12.96 4.70 -10.49
C ASP A 92 12.28 3.33 -10.70
N ASP A 93 12.11 2.52 -9.64
CA ASP A 93 11.28 1.31 -9.70
C ASP A 93 9.78 1.64 -9.59
N LEU A 94 9.40 2.86 -9.19
CA LEU A 94 8.00 3.30 -9.08
C LEU A 94 7.50 3.68 -10.48
N ARG A 95 6.87 2.72 -11.14
CA ARG A 95 6.17 2.91 -12.41
C ARG A 95 4.87 3.69 -12.17
N GLN A 96 4.91 5.00 -12.43
CA GLN A 96 3.77 5.89 -12.22
C GLN A 96 2.60 5.64 -13.20
N ASP A 97 2.82 4.87 -14.27
CA ASP A 97 1.82 4.43 -15.24
C ASP A 97 1.04 3.19 -14.80
N GLU A 98 1.29 2.64 -13.62
CA GLU A 98 0.49 1.53 -13.12
C GLU A 98 -0.91 1.98 -12.68
N ASN A 99 -1.89 1.11 -12.94
CA ASN A 99 -3.31 1.27 -12.64
C ASN A 99 -3.59 1.23 -11.12
N VAL A 100 -3.04 2.18 -10.38
CA VAL A 100 -3.39 2.43 -8.98
C VAL A 100 -4.26 3.67 -8.85
N TYR A 101 -5.04 3.74 -7.77
CA TYR A 101 -5.79 4.94 -7.43
C TYR A 101 -4.88 6.16 -7.30
N GLN A 102 -5.36 7.32 -7.72
CA GLN A 102 -4.59 8.57 -7.83
C GLN A 102 -4.99 9.60 -6.76
N SER A 103 -6.11 9.40 -6.07
CA SER A 103 -6.52 10.20 -4.92
C SER A 103 -7.06 9.34 -3.78
N PHE A 104 -7.18 9.94 -2.58
CA PHE A 104 -7.76 9.27 -1.42
C PHE A 104 -9.26 9.00 -1.63
N GLU A 105 -9.96 9.93 -2.27
CA GLU A 105 -11.37 9.82 -2.62
C GLU A 105 -11.60 8.66 -3.60
N GLU A 106 -10.80 8.58 -4.67
CA GLU A 106 -10.89 7.50 -5.67
C GLU A 106 -10.68 6.12 -5.03
N PHE A 107 -9.70 6.02 -4.10
CA PHE A 107 -9.49 4.79 -3.34
C PHE A 107 -10.71 4.44 -2.49
N ILE A 108 -11.23 5.39 -1.70
CA ILE A 108 -12.40 5.13 -0.83
C ILE A 108 -13.61 4.71 -1.65
N GLU A 109 -13.94 5.43 -2.72
CA GLU A 109 -15.06 5.11 -3.60
C GLU A 109 -14.88 3.78 -4.33
N GLY A 110 -13.65 3.47 -4.76
CA GLY A 110 -13.35 2.27 -5.54
C GLY A 110 -13.35 0.98 -4.73
N VAL A 111 -13.04 1.04 -3.43
CA VAL A 111 -12.94 -0.15 -2.57
C VAL A 111 -14.08 -0.30 -1.58
N SER A 112 -14.89 0.75 -1.35
CA SER A 112 -16.00 0.70 -0.40
C SER A 112 -17.29 0.21 -1.06
N TYR A 113 -18.05 -0.62 -0.34
CA TYR A 113 -19.38 -1.09 -0.73
C TYR A 113 -20.42 -0.81 0.36
#